data_AF-A0A1J0GLM7-F1
#
_entry.id   AF-A0A1J0GLM7-F1
#
_cell.length_a   1.000
_cell.length_b   1.000
_cell.length_c   1.000
_cell.angle_alpha   90.00
_cell.angle_beta   90.00
_cell.angle_gamma   90.00
#
_symmetry.space_group_name_H-M   'P 1'
#
loop_
_entity.id
_entity.type
_entity.pdbx_description
1 polymer ?
#
loop_
_entity_poly.entity_id
_entity_poly.type
_entity_poly.pdbx_seq_one_letter_code
_entity_poly.pdbx_strand_id
1 'polypeptide(L)'
;MDKSGKIYVKAMNKYNDGYIDKALDLCEKSISLKSTNAAALNLKGILYYLKGDLENAKKMWDINYKRNNDKVSKKYLSDSLRDKKRLQLYINSLELIKQLNICEALETLKQCQDSDFNFINVNNNISLCYIKQGEYDKALQYINEVIKVDKKNAEASINKQTLIKYGSLKRKINYVKIGAVTASILLIITVIFIGKNNIYNIKHISTMGAQKLQSGILLIKGNDKLVEIKKNTNLDKLGTKVVGNKVQKLEQFPREQFKISIENNNMEQIVSYVNRWNKADLGMNDKLLMVKGEEIIKKEGVLYFYNKGVGYTKDKEYTKAQKYFLYALPYSKGDYLQEHILYMLAVSYKASSDFQNAVKYYEFVLKQFPSGSYTEEVLYNLVLINKDVDSNKAKLYAEKLVEQFPDSLYKNSIVKKILGI
;
A
#
# COMPACT_ATOMS: atom_id res chain seq x y z
N MET A 1 -17.11 -14.00 4.77
CA MET A 1 -17.31 -12.53 4.65
C MET A 1 -18.65 -12.25 4.00
N ASP A 2 -19.48 -11.41 4.63
CA ASP A 2 -20.85 -11.09 4.18
C ASP A 2 -20.89 -10.14 2.96
N LYS A 3 -22.10 -9.83 2.48
CA LYS A 3 -22.33 -8.96 1.29
C LYS A 3 -21.82 -7.54 1.51
N SER A 4 -21.89 -7.01 2.73
CA SER A 4 -21.37 -5.68 3.09
C SER A 4 -19.83 -5.68 3.09
N GLY A 5 -19.20 -6.65 3.76
CA GLY A 5 -17.74 -6.83 3.74
C GLY A 5 -17.16 -6.99 2.33
N LYS A 6 -17.86 -7.70 1.42
CA LYS A 6 -17.49 -7.81 -0.01
C LYS A 6 -17.54 -6.47 -0.76
N ILE A 7 -18.31 -5.49 -0.30
CA ILE A 7 -18.34 -4.12 -0.87
C ILE A 7 -17.28 -3.24 -0.20
N TYR A 8 -17.09 -3.33 1.12
CA TYR A 8 -15.97 -2.70 1.83
C TYR A 8 -14.61 -3.02 1.20
N VAL A 9 -14.32 -4.28 0.87
CA VAL A 9 -13.05 -4.64 0.20
C VAL A 9 -12.93 -3.99 -1.18
N LYS A 10 -14.04 -3.80 -1.91
CA LYS A 10 -14.03 -3.03 -3.17
C LYS A 10 -13.81 -1.53 -2.93
N ALA A 11 -14.34 -0.96 -1.85
CA ALA A 11 -14.08 0.42 -1.45
C ALA A 11 -12.60 0.65 -1.13
N MET A 12 -12.01 -0.22 -0.29
CA MET A 12 -10.59 -0.18 0.06
C MET A 12 -9.69 -0.32 -1.18
N ASN A 13 -10.02 -1.25 -2.09
CA ASN A 13 -9.29 -1.38 -3.34
C ASN A 13 -9.42 -0.11 -4.22
N LYS A 14 -10.59 0.55 -4.24
CA LYS A 14 -10.76 1.81 -4.99
C LYS A 14 -10.03 2.99 -4.37
N TYR A 15 -9.90 3.03 -3.04
CA TYR A 15 -9.06 3.99 -2.33
C TYR A 15 -7.57 3.76 -2.68
N ASN A 16 -7.07 2.53 -2.56
CA ASN A 16 -5.69 2.16 -2.92
C ASN A 16 -5.39 2.38 -4.42
N ASP A 17 -6.40 2.21 -5.29
CA ASP A 17 -6.32 2.55 -6.71
C ASP A 17 -6.30 4.07 -6.97
N GLY A 18 -6.44 4.94 -5.96
CA GLY A 18 -6.49 6.40 -6.09
C GLY A 18 -7.81 6.94 -6.65
N TYR A 19 -8.95 6.32 -6.31
CA TYR A 19 -10.30 6.74 -6.72
C TYR A 19 -11.20 6.97 -5.50
N ILE A 20 -10.93 8.04 -4.74
CA ILE A 20 -11.60 8.35 -3.46
C ILE A 20 -13.12 8.41 -3.56
N ASP A 21 -13.69 9.07 -4.56
CA ASP A 21 -15.16 9.21 -4.64
C ASP A 21 -15.84 7.85 -4.87
N LYS A 22 -15.22 6.99 -5.70
CA LYS A 22 -15.68 5.61 -5.89
C LYS A 22 -15.49 4.73 -4.65
N ALA A 23 -14.57 5.09 -3.76
CA ALA A 23 -14.44 4.45 -2.46
C ALA A 23 -15.53 4.93 -1.49
N LEU A 24 -15.89 6.22 -1.51
CA LEU A 24 -17.02 6.77 -0.77
C LEU A 24 -18.35 6.11 -1.19
N ASP A 25 -18.64 6.04 -2.50
CA ASP A 25 -19.84 5.36 -3.05
C ASP A 25 -19.97 3.92 -2.54
N LEU A 26 -18.86 3.19 -2.52
CA LEU A 26 -18.81 1.80 -2.09
C LEU A 26 -18.88 1.67 -0.56
N CYS A 27 -18.32 2.61 0.20
CA CYS A 27 -18.53 2.68 1.65
C CYS A 27 -20.02 2.91 1.98
N GLU A 28 -20.70 3.85 1.30
CA GLU A 28 -22.14 4.07 1.49
C GLU A 28 -22.95 2.82 1.16
N LYS A 29 -22.68 2.20 0.01
CA LYS A 29 -23.34 0.94 -0.40
C LYS A 29 -23.02 -0.25 0.51
N SER A 30 -21.89 -0.20 1.22
CA SER A 30 -21.52 -1.17 2.25
C SER A 30 -22.30 -0.92 3.55
N ILE A 31 -22.42 0.33 3.98
CA ILE A 31 -23.11 0.76 5.20
C ILE A 31 -24.64 0.60 5.05
N SER A 32 -25.21 0.85 3.88
CA SER A 32 -26.66 0.66 3.65
C SER A 32 -27.10 -0.80 3.71
N LEU A 33 -26.21 -1.75 3.36
CA LEU A 33 -26.45 -3.19 3.55
C LEU A 33 -26.24 -3.66 5.01
N LYS A 34 -25.45 -2.92 5.80
CA LYS A 34 -25.13 -3.25 7.20
C LYS A 34 -24.60 -2.01 7.92
N SER A 35 -25.47 -1.30 8.63
CA SER A 35 -25.12 -0.03 9.26
C SER A 35 -24.19 -0.15 10.49
N THR A 36 -23.79 -1.38 10.81
CA THR A 36 -22.77 -1.78 11.81
C THR A 36 -21.48 -2.32 11.16
N ASN A 37 -21.25 -2.10 9.86
CA ASN A 37 -19.95 -2.42 9.24
C ASN A 37 -18.89 -1.39 9.65
N ALA A 38 -18.21 -1.66 10.77
CA ALA A 38 -17.17 -0.80 11.34
C ALA A 38 -16.04 -0.45 10.37
N ALA A 39 -15.59 -1.42 9.55
CA ALA A 39 -14.51 -1.18 8.60
C ALA A 39 -14.93 -0.22 7.47
N ALA A 40 -16.18 -0.28 7.01
CA ALA A 40 -16.72 0.66 6.04
C ALA A 40 -16.94 2.06 6.62
N LEU A 41 -17.39 2.16 7.88
CA LEU A 41 -17.53 3.44 8.59
C LEU A 41 -16.16 4.11 8.80
N ASN A 42 -15.16 3.37 9.28
CA ASN A 42 -13.79 3.86 9.44
C ASN A 42 -13.20 4.36 8.12
N LEU A 43 -13.29 3.56 7.05
CA LEU A 43 -12.80 3.99 5.74
C LEU A 43 -13.55 5.24 5.24
N LYS A 44 -14.89 5.32 5.41
CA LYS A 44 -15.63 6.53 5.01
C LYS A 44 -15.18 7.76 5.80
N GLY A 45 -14.93 7.62 7.09
CA GLY A 45 -14.41 8.69 7.94
C GLY A 45 -13.04 9.20 7.48
N ILE A 46 -12.12 8.29 7.16
CA ILE A 46 -10.79 8.61 6.61
C ILE A 46 -10.90 9.33 5.26
N LEU A 47 -11.78 8.86 4.37
CA LEU A 47 -12.00 9.47 3.05
C LEU A 47 -12.54 10.91 3.16
N TYR A 48 -13.45 11.18 4.12
CA TYR A 48 -13.88 12.55 4.43
C TYR A 48 -12.74 13.40 5.00
N TYR A 49 -11.96 12.85 5.94
CA TYR A 49 -10.84 13.53 6.60
C TYR A 49 -9.77 14.01 5.61
N LEU A 50 -9.37 13.16 4.66
CA LEU A 50 -8.42 13.51 3.58
C LEU A 50 -8.96 14.60 2.63
N LYS A 51 -10.29 14.63 2.40
CA LYS A 51 -10.99 15.68 1.63
C LYS A 51 -11.26 16.96 2.44
N GLY A 52 -10.88 17.02 3.72
CA GLY A 52 -11.07 18.18 4.60
C GLY A 52 -12.43 18.27 5.29
N ASP A 53 -13.32 17.29 5.07
CA ASP A 53 -14.65 17.23 5.68
C ASP A 53 -14.57 16.68 7.11
N LEU A 54 -14.08 17.53 8.01
CA LEU A 54 -13.88 17.19 9.43
C LEU A 54 -15.18 16.79 10.13
N GLU A 55 -16.31 17.36 9.71
CA GLU A 55 -17.59 17.11 10.36
C GLU A 55 -18.14 15.73 10.01
N ASN A 56 -18.19 15.37 8.72
CA ASN A 56 -18.67 14.05 8.33
C ASN A 56 -17.65 12.94 8.63
N ALA A 57 -16.34 13.25 8.65
CA ALA A 57 -15.33 12.34 9.19
C ALA A 57 -15.67 11.94 10.64
N LYS A 58 -15.87 12.95 11.50
CA LYS A 58 -16.21 12.75 12.92
C LYS A 58 -17.56 12.08 13.12
N LYS A 59 -18.59 12.39 12.30
CA LYS A 59 -19.87 11.68 12.35
C LYS A 59 -19.70 10.18 12.08
N MET A 60 -18.90 9.78 11.08
CA MET A 60 -18.69 8.36 10.76
C MET A 60 -17.99 7.62 11.90
N TRP A 61 -16.97 8.23 12.51
CA TRP A 61 -16.27 7.65 13.66
C TRP A 61 -17.14 7.64 14.93
N ASP A 62 -17.94 8.67 15.20
CA ASP A 62 -18.86 8.72 16.34
C ASP A 62 -19.93 7.62 16.26
N ILE A 63 -20.55 7.44 15.08
CA ILE A 63 -21.49 6.34 14.81
C ILE A 63 -20.80 4.98 15.00
N ASN A 64 -19.57 4.82 14.52
CA ASN A 64 -18.84 3.56 14.60
C ASN A 64 -18.44 3.20 16.04
N TYR A 65 -17.90 4.17 16.79
CA TYR A 65 -17.59 4.00 18.21
C TYR A 65 -18.85 3.66 19.02
N LYS A 66 -19.93 4.44 18.88
CA LYS A 66 -21.17 4.24 19.66
C LYS A 66 -21.88 2.92 19.35
N ARG A 67 -21.82 2.42 18.10
CA ARG A 67 -22.57 1.23 17.68
C ARG A 67 -21.78 -0.07 17.67
N ASN A 68 -20.45 0.01 17.55
CA ASN A 68 -19.57 -1.17 17.42
C ASN A 68 -18.44 -1.21 18.47
N ASN A 69 -18.38 -0.25 19.40
CA ASN A 69 -17.28 -0.05 20.37
C ASN A 69 -15.89 0.03 19.71
N ASP A 70 -15.82 0.62 18.51
CA ASP A 70 -14.63 0.66 17.69
C ASP A 70 -13.55 1.57 18.30
N LYS A 71 -12.53 0.97 18.94
CA LYS A 71 -11.41 1.68 19.61
C LYS A 71 -10.64 2.59 18.64
N VAL A 72 -10.56 2.22 17.35
CA VAL A 72 -9.88 3.00 16.30
C VAL A 72 -10.61 4.31 16.02
N SER A 73 -11.94 4.27 15.90
CA SER A 73 -12.81 5.45 15.79
C SER A 73 -12.66 6.38 16.99
N LYS A 74 -12.61 5.82 18.21
CA LYS A 74 -12.40 6.59 19.44
C LYS A 74 -11.08 7.37 19.40
N LYS A 75 -10.02 6.74 18.87
CA LYS A 75 -8.73 7.42 18.64
C LYS A 75 -8.85 8.52 17.59
N TYR A 76 -9.41 8.25 16.41
CA TYR A 76 -9.58 9.28 15.38
C TYR A 76 -10.43 10.48 15.87
N LEU A 77 -11.48 10.25 16.66
CA LEU A 77 -12.25 11.32 17.30
C LEU A 77 -11.39 12.19 18.24
N SER A 78 -10.53 11.57 19.05
CA SER A 78 -9.59 12.26 19.94
C SER A 78 -8.55 13.07 19.16
N ASP A 79 -7.91 12.45 18.16
CA ASP A 79 -6.87 13.10 17.35
C ASP A 79 -7.46 14.30 16.56
N SER A 80 -8.69 14.15 16.04
CA SER A 80 -9.44 15.19 15.32
C SER A 80 -9.80 16.45 16.13
N LEU A 81 -9.55 16.47 17.45
CA LEU A 81 -9.78 17.66 18.28
C LEU A 81 -8.81 18.80 17.90
N ARG A 82 -7.57 18.47 17.51
CA ARG A 82 -6.56 19.46 17.09
C ARG A 82 -6.85 20.02 15.70
N ASP A 83 -7.54 19.25 14.86
CA ASP A 83 -7.78 19.59 13.45
C ASP A 83 -8.80 20.72 13.25
N LYS A 84 -9.59 21.07 14.27
CA LYS A 84 -10.37 22.33 14.24
C LYS A 84 -9.46 23.57 14.09
N LYS A 85 -8.27 23.56 14.70
CA LYS A 85 -7.27 24.63 14.52
C LYS A 85 -6.67 24.59 13.11
N ARG A 86 -6.39 23.41 12.57
CA ARG A 86 -5.85 23.25 11.21
C ARG A 86 -6.85 23.65 10.13
N LEU A 87 -8.15 23.40 10.33
CA LEU A 87 -9.21 23.92 9.46
C LEU A 87 -9.21 25.46 9.44
N GLN A 88 -9.03 26.12 10.60
CA GLN A 88 -8.92 27.58 10.65
C GLN A 88 -7.64 28.09 9.97
N LEU A 89 -6.48 27.46 10.19
CA LEU A 89 -5.24 27.81 9.49
C LEU A 89 -5.40 27.67 7.96
N TYR A 90 -6.02 26.59 7.49
CA TYR A 90 -6.33 26.40 6.09
C TYR A 90 -7.26 27.50 5.55
N ILE A 91 -8.35 27.84 6.24
CA ILE A 91 -9.26 28.93 5.85
C ILE A 91 -8.51 30.27 5.77
N ASN A 92 -7.67 30.58 6.75
CA ASN A 92 -6.84 31.78 6.75
C ASN A 92 -5.87 31.80 5.55
N SER A 93 -5.27 30.66 5.21
CA SER A 93 -4.36 30.56 4.06
C SER A 93 -5.05 30.78 2.71
N LEU A 94 -6.32 30.37 2.56
CA LEU A 94 -7.11 30.67 1.36
C LEU A 94 -7.36 32.16 1.21
N GLU A 95 -7.53 32.89 2.32
CA GLU A 95 -7.69 34.35 2.31
C GLU A 95 -6.38 35.04 1.93
N LEU A 96 -5.24 34.62 2.49
CA LEU A 96 -3.91 35.09 2.09
C LEU A 96 -3.61 34.84 0.59
N ILE A 97 -4.08 33.73 0.02
CA ILE A 97 -3.96 33.45 -1.43
C ILE A 97 -4.76 34.46 -2.28
N LYS A 98 -5.96 34.87 -1.85
CA LYS A 98 -6.75 35.91 -2.54
C LYS A 98 -6.06 37.26 -2.49
N GLN A 99 -5.51 37.61 -1.32
CA GLN A 99 -4.80 38.86 -1.06
C GLN A 99 -3.40 38.91 -1.69
N LEU A 100 -2.97 37.83 -2.35
CA LEU A 100 -1.65 37.64 -2.98
C LEU A 100 -0.46 37.61 -2.00
N ASN A 101 -0.73 37.39 -0.70
CA ASN A 101 0.28 37.15 0.33
C ASN A 101 0.82 35.70 0.27
N ILE A 102 1.40 35.33 -0.87
CA ILE A 102 1.66 33.92 -1.22
C ILE A 102 2.69 33.25 -0.29
N CYS A 103 3.66 34.00 0.24
CA CYS A 103 4.64 33.47 1.19
C CYS A 103 4.01 33.11 2.53
N GLU A 104 3.21 34.00 3.11
CA GLU A 104 2.47 33.80 4.36
C GLU A 104 1.44 32.67 4.22
N ALA A 105 0.74 32.62 3.07
CA ALA A 105 -0.16 31.53 2.74
C ALA A 105 0.56 30.17 2.71
N LEU A 106 1.72 30.10 2.06
CA LEU A 106 2.53 28.88 1.97
C LEU A 106 3.04 28.42 3.36
N GLU A 107 3.44 29.35 4.22
CA GLU A 107 3.84 29.01 5.59
C GLU A 107 2.64 28.50 6.42
N THR A 108 1.51 29.19 6.34
CA THR A 108 0.26 28.80 7.03
C THR A 108 -0.23 27.41 6.55
N LEU A 109 -0.11 27.12 5.26
CA LEU A 109 -0.42 25.81 4.69
C LEU A 109 0.55 24.71 5.17
N LYS A 110 1.84 25.03 5.36
CA LYS A 110 2.81 24.06 5.91
C LYS A 110 2.48 23.67 7.35
N GLN A 111 1.99 24.60 8.18
CA GLN A 111 1.48 24.28 9.52
C GLN A 111 0.24 23.36 9.49
N CYS A 112 -0.48 23.29 8.37
CA CYS A 112 -1.57 22.33 8.19
C CYS A 112 -1.05 20.90 7.91
N GLN A 113 0.20 20.73 7.45
CA GLN A 113 0.79 19.43 7.13
C GLN A 113 1.21 18.60 8.35
N ASP A 114 1.07 19.11 9.58
CA ASP A 114 1.28 18.36 10.83
C ASP A 114 0.26 17.21 11.07
N SER A 115 -0.52 16.85 10.05
CA SER A 115 -1.50 15.76 10.00
C SER A 115 -1.98 15.53 8.57
N ASP A 116 -2.55 14.36 8.29
CA ASP A 116 -3.25 14.08 7.02
C ASP A 116 -4.64 14.75 6.92
N PHE A 117 -5.06 15.55 7.90
CA PHE A 117 -6.30 16.31 7.80
C PHE A 117 -6.26 17.25 6.59
N ASN A 118 -7.31 17.21 5.76
CA ASN A 118 -7.44 18.09 4.60
C ASN A 118 -6.29 17.95 3.58
N PHE A 119 -5.56 16.84 3.62
CA PHE A 119 -4.36 16.56 2.80
C PHE A 119 -4.52 16.97 1.34
N ILE A 120 -5.65 16.62 0.71
CA ILE A 120 -5.91 16.87 -0.71
C ILE A 120 -5.87 18.37 -1.01
N ASN A 121 -6.65 19.17 -0.29
CA ASN A 121 -6.82 20.58 -0.59
C ASN A 121 -5.63 21.41 -0.08
N VAL A 122 -4.98 21.00 1.02
CA VAL A 122 -3.73 21.59 1.52
C VAL A 122 -2.61 21.43 0.49
N ASN A 123 -2.35 20.21 -0.01
CA ASN A 123 -1.30 19.98 -1.00
C ASN A 123 -1.61 20.68 -2.34
N ASN A 124 -2.89 20.73 -2.76
CA ASN A 124 -3.30 21.52 -3.92
C ASN A 124 -2.95 23.01 -3.75
N ASN A 125 -3.31 23.62 -2.63
CA ASN A 125 -3.06 25.05 -2.40
C ASN A 125 -1.58 25.36 -2.20
N ILE A 126 -0.79 24.45 -1.61
CA ILE A 126 0.69 24.57 -1.59
C ILE A 126 1.25 24.55 -3.02
N SER A 127 0.75 23.66 -3.88
CA SER A 127 1.18 23.64 -5.29
C SER A 127 0.80 24.91 -6.04
N LEU A 128 -0.35 25.52 -5.72
CA LEU A 128 -0.77 26.81 -6.28
C LEU A 128 0.14 27.97 -5.80
N CYS A 129 0.53 27.99 -4.52
CA CYS A 129 1.51 28.94 -4.02
C CYS A 129 2.86 28.80 -4.72
N TYR A 130 3.37 27.57 -4.86
CA TYR A 130 4.62 27.32 -5.59
C TYR A 130 4.52 27.66 -7.09
N ILE A 131 3.38 27.43 -7.76
CA ILE A 131 3.14 27.93 -9.13
C ILE A 131 3.24 29.46 -9.19
N LYS A 132 2.60 30.17 -8.25
CA LYS A 132 2.63 31.64 -8.17
C LYS A 132 4.03 32.21 -7.85
N GLN A 133 4.90 31.42 -7.21
CA GLN A 133 6.32 31.75 -6.96
C GLN A 133 7.28 31.35 -8.09
N GLY A 134 6.80 30.68 -9.16
CA GLY A 134 7.66 30.13 -10.22
C GLY A 134 8.42 28.85 -9.85
N GLU A 135 8.15 28.30 -8.66
CA GLU A 135 8.81 27.15 -8.03
C GLU A 135 8.25 25.81 -8.55
N TYR A 136 8.32 25.63 -9.87
CA TYR A 136 7.55 24.63 -10.60
C TYR A 136 7.84 23.17 -10.21
N ASP A 137 9.09 22.82 -9.91
CA ASP A 137 9.44 21.47 -9.46
C ASP A 137 8.87 21.15 -8.06
N LYS A 138 8.83 22.15 -7.17
CA LYS A 138 8.18 22.02 -5.86
C LYS A 138 6.68 21.85 -6.05
N ALA A 139 6.03 22.69 -6.86
CA ALA A 139 4.61 22.54 -7.18
C ALA A 139 4.28 21.15 -7.76
N LEU A 140 5.10 20.62 -8.65
CA LEU A 140 4.93 19.30 -9.26
C LEU A 140 4.97 18.15 -8.23
N GLN A 141 5.80 18.25 -7.19
CA GLN A 141 5.85 17.25 -6.12
C GLN A 141 4.50 17.16 -5.40
N TYR A 142 3.98 18.30 -4.91
CA TYR A 142 2.70 18.39 -4.20
C TYR A 142 1.52 17.94 -5.07
N ILE A 143 1.48 18.33 -6.35
CA ILE A 143 0.49 17.85 -7.35
C ILE A 143 0.54 16.32 -7.49
N ASN A 144 1.73 15.72 -7.53
CA ASN A 144 1.86 14.28 -7.68
C ASN A 144 1.46 13.51 -6.41
N GLU A 145 1.70 14.05 -5.21
CA GLU A 145 1.21 13.44 -3.97
C GLU A 145 -0.33 13.47 -3.88
N VAL A 146 -1.00 14.56 -4.30
CA VAL A 146 -2.47 14.56 -4.44
C VAL A 146 -2.93 13.52 -5.48
N ILE A 147 -2.28 13.44 -6.64
CA ILE A 147 -2.65 12.50 -7.71
C ILE A 147 -2.44 11.02 -7.32
N LYS A 148 -1.61 10.69 -6.31
CA LYS A 148 -1.56 9.33 -5.76
C LYS A 148 -2.86 8.97 -5.04
N VAL A 149 -3.33 9.89 -4.19
CA VAL A 149 -4.49 9.75 -3.30
C VAL A 149 -5.81 9.89 -4.06
N ASP A 150 -5.90 10.85 -4.98
CA ASP A 150 -7.04 11.09 -5.86
C ASP A 150 -6.56 11.38 -7.31
N LYS A 151 -6.54 10.32 -8.13
CA LYS A 151 -6.19 10.35 -9.57
C LYS A 151 -7.21 11.09 -10.43
N LYS A 152 -8.32 11.57 -9.84
CA LYS A 152 -9.38 12.33 -10.52
C LYS A 152 -9.62 13.71 -9.92
N ASN A 153 -8.75 14.15 -9.02
CA ASN A 153 -8.82 15.48 -8.44
C ASN A 153 -8.77 16.56 -9.52
N ALA A 154 -9.83 17.39 -9.58
CA ALA A 154 -9.97 18.42 -10.60
C ALA A 154 -8.92 19.52 -10.45
N GLU A 155 -8.69 19.99 -9.22
CA GLU A 155 -7.75 21.07 -8.90
C GLU A 155 -6.29 20.65 -9.13
N ALA A 156 -5.86 19.47 -8.68
CA ALA A 156 -4.54 18.93 -9.02
C ALA A 156 -4.35 18.77 -10.54
N SER A 157 -5.41 18.40 -11.26
CA SER A 157 -5.40 18.31 -12.73
C SER A 157 -5.31 19.68 -13.41
N ILE A 158 -5.90 20.73 -12.83
CA ILE A 158 -5.78 22.12 -13.29
C ILE A 158 -4.36 22.63 -13.03
N ASN A 159 -3.85 22.50 -11.82
CA ASN A 159 -2.49 22.94 -11.45
C ASN A 159 -1.41 22.26 -12.32
N LYS A 160 -1.61 20.97 -12.66
CA LYS A 160 -0.75 20.24 -13.60
C LYS A 160 -0.81 20.76 -15.04
N GLN A 161 -1.98 21.22 -15.50
CA GLN A 161 -2.11 21.87 -16.81
C GLN A 161 -1.48 23.26 -16.81
N THR A 162 -1.59 24.02 -15.72
CA THR A 162 -0.93 25.31 -15.52
C THR A 162 0.60 25.18 -15.63
N LEU A 163 1.21 24.16 -15.02
CA LEU A 163 2.64 23.87 -15.19
C LEU A 163 3.03 23.51 -16.64
N ILE A 164 2.17 22.81 -17.39
CA ILE A 164 2.40 22.55 -18.83
C ILE A 164 2.31 23.87 -19.63
N LYS A 165 1.37 24.77 -19.29
CA LYS A 165 1.22 26.08 -19.93
C LYS A 165 2.42 26.99 -19.72
N TYR A 166 3.04 26.97 -18.54
CA TYR A 166 4.27 27.72 -18.24
C TYR A 166 5.56 27.05 -18.76
N GLY A 167 5.47 25.99 -19.55
CA GLY A 167 6.61 25.38 -20.25
C GLY A 167 7.55 24.53 -19.40
N SER A 168 7.41 24.53 -18.07
CA SER A 168 8.24 23.73 -17.15
C SER A 168 7.99 22.22 -17.27
N LEU A 169 6.80 21.80 -17.74
CA LEU A 169 6.50 20.40 -18.06
C LEU A 169 6.50 20.13 -19.57
N LYS A 170 7.55 19.47 -20.08
CA LYS A 170 7.52 18.85 -21.43
C LYS A 170 6.35 17.85 -21.51
N ARG A 171 5.38 18.14 -22.39
CA ARG A 171 4.14 17.36 -22.55
C ARG A 171 4.44 15.92 -23.01
N LYS A 172 4.46 14.95 -22.09
CA LYS A 172 4.55 13.51 -22.40
C LYS A 172 3.27 13.03 -23.11
N ILE A 173 3.24 13.19 -24.43
CA ILE A 173 2.16 12.71 -25.30
C ILE A 173 2.16 11.18 -25.30
N ASN A 174 1.04 10.56 -24.93
CA ASN A 174 0.89 9.11 -24.98
C ASN A 174 0.45 8.69 -26.39
N TYR A 175 1.42 8.57 -27.29
CA TYR A 175 1.19 8.17 -28.68
C TYR A 175 0.52 6.80 -28.83
N VAL A 176 0.74 5.87 -27.89
CA VAL A 176 0.06 4.55 -27.90
C VAL A 176 -1.44 4.71 -27.71
N LYS A 177 -1.90 5.56 -26.78
CA LYS A 177 -3.33 5.86 -26.60
C LYS A 177 -3.92 6.63 -27.79
N ILE A 178 -3.17 7.55 -28.40
CA ILE A 178 -3.64 8.27 -29.60
C ILE A 178 -3.79 7.28 -30.75
N GLY A 179 -2.78 6.44 -31.02
CA GLY A 179 -2.81 5.40 -32.04
C GLY A 179 -3.94 4.38 -31.84
N ALA A 180 -4.23 3.98 -30.61
CA ALA A 180 -5.35 3.10 -30.31
C ALA A 180 -6.73 3.75 -30.63
N VAL A 181 -6.88 5.06 -30.38
CA VAL A 181 -8.10 5.80 -30.69
C VAL A 181 -8.24 6.04 -32.20
N THR A 182 -7.18 6.46 -32.90
CA THR A 182 -7.21 6.65 -34.36
C THR A 182 -7.42 5.33 -35.10
N ALA A 183 -6.78 4.23 -34.67
CA ALA A 183 -7.04 2.91 -35.22
C ALA A 183 -8.49 2.46 -35.02
N SER A 184 -9.07 2.70 -33.83
CA SER A 184 -10.48 2.39 -33.56
C SER A 184 -11.44 3.17 -34.48
N ILE A 185 -11.15 4.47 -34.71
CA ILE A 185 -11.95 5.32 -35.62
C ILE A 185 -11.83 4.82 -37.07
N LEU A 186 -10.62 4.47 -37.53
CA LEU A 186 -10.40 3.90 -38.87
C LEU A 186 -11.15 2.58 -39.05
N LEU A 187 -11.19 1.73 -38.03
CA LEU A 187 -11.92 0.45 -38.03
C LEU A 187 -13.45 0.66 -38.15
N ILE A 188 -13.99 1.69 -37.48
CA ILE A 188 -15.41 2.08 -37.63
C ILE A 188 -15.68 2.58 -39.06
N ILE A 189 -14.79 3.39 -39.63
CA ILE A 189 -14.93 3.92 -40.99
C ILE A 189 -14.89 2.79 -42.03
N THR A 190 -13.98 1.82 -41.92
CA THR A 190 -13.92 0.69 -42.86
C THR A 190 -15.13 -0.24 -42.74
N VAL A 191 -15.65 -0.49 -41.53
CA VAL A 191 -16.91 -1.23 -41.34
C VAL A 191 -18.10 -0.52 -42.01
N ILE A 192 -18.21 0.81 -41.89
CA ILE A 192 -19.26 1.60 -42.57
C ILE A 192 -19.11 1.52 -44.09
N PHE A 193 -17.87 1.56 -44.61
CA PHE A 193 -17.61 1.47 -46.05
C PHE A 193 -17.96 0.09 -46.62
N ILE A 194 -17.55 -0.99 -45.95
CA ILE A 194 -17.90 -2.38 -46.31
C ILE A 194 -19.43 -2.58 -46.22
N GLY A 195 -20.07 -2.03 -45.19
CA GLY A 195 -21.53 -2.05 -45.04
C GLY A 195 -22.25 -1.41 -46.23
N LYS A 196 -21.83 -0.21 -46.66
CA LYS A 196 -22.37 0.44 -47.86
C LYS A 196 -22.15 -0.39 -49.13
N ASN A 197 -20.96 -0.96 -49.31
CA ASN A 197 -20.63 -1.76 -50.49
C ASN A 197 -21.47 -3.04 -50.58
N ASN A 198 -21.64 -3.75 -49.46
CA ASN A 198 -22.47 -4.95 -49.41
C ASN A 198 -23.96 -4.64 -49.57
N ILE A 199 -24.46 -3.51 -49.05
CA ILE A 199 -25.85 -3.06 -49.29
C ILE A 199 -26.09 -2.75 -50.77
N TYR A 200 -25.10 -2.22 -51.50
CA TYR A 200 -25.17 -2.07 -52.96
C TYR A 200 -25.29 -3.44 -53.67
N ASN A 201 -24.45 -4.41 -53.32
CA ASN A 201 -24.50 -5.75 -53.92
C ASN A 201 -25.81 -6.51 -53.59
N ILE A 202 -26.30 -6.44 -52.36
CA ILE A 202 -27.56 -7.11 -51.95
C ILE A 202 -28.74 -6.60 -52.78
N LYS A 203 -28.75 -5.32 -53.18
CA LYS A 203 -29.80 -4.75 -54.03
C LYS A 203 -29.79 -5.25 -55.48
N HIS A 204 -28.79 -6.06 -55.87
CA HIS A 204 -28.61 -6.62 -57.20
C HIS A 204 -28.66 -8.16 -57.24
N ILE A 205 -28.84 -8.83 -56.08
CA ILE A 205 -28.78 -10.29 -55.93
C ILE A 205 -30.19 -10.92 -55.78
N SER A 206 -31.23 -10.12 -55.50
CA SER A 206 -32.62 -10.60 -55.34
C SER A 206 -33.32 -11.03 -56.65
N THR A 207 -32.62 -11.09 -57.78
CA THR A 207 -33.18 -11.44 -59.11
C THR A 207 -32.66 -12.77 -59.68
N MET A 208 -31.74 -13.48 -59.01
CA MET A 208 -31.22 -14.79 -59.47
C MET A 208 -31.60 -15.95 -58.54
N GLY A 209 -32.78 -15.89 -57.92
CA GLY A 209 -33.34 -16.94 -57.06
C GLY A 209 -33.96 -18.14 -57.79
N ALA A 210 -33.45 -18.52 -58.99
CA ALA A 210 -34.09 -19.55 -59.81
C ALA A 210 -33.14 -20.26 -60.81
N GLN A 211 -32.23 -21.13 -60.35
CA GLN A 211 -31.92 -22.41 -61.01
C GLN A 211 -31.00 -23.34 -60.20
N LYS A 212 -31.25 -24.65 -60.36
CA LYS A 212 -30.52 -25.89 -59.97
C LYS A 212 -29.05 -25.68 -59.54
N LEU A 213 -28.54 -26.22 -58.42
CA LEU A 213 -28.73 -27.54 -57.77
C LEU A 213 -28.39 -28.75 -58.66
N GLN A 214 -27.10 -28.99 -58.88
CA GLN A 214 -26.58 -30.28 -59.38
C GLN A 214 -25.08 -30.44 -59.01
N SER A 215 -24.66 -31.66 -58.60
CA SER A 215 -23.27 -32.16 -58.40
C SER A 215 -22.26 -31.30 -57.60
N GLY A 216 -21.61 -31.75 -56.53
CA GLY A 216 -21.59 -33.08 -55.88
C GLY A 216 -20.38 -33.95 -56.27
N ILE A 217 -19.55 -34.30 -55.28
CA ILE A 217 -18.48 -35.32 -55.26
C ILE A 217 -17.20 -35.03 -56.07
N LEU A 218 -16.10 -34.79 -55.33
CA LEU A 218 -14.75 -35.43 -55.41
C LEU A 218 -13.90 -34.77 -54.29
N LEU A 219 -13.33 -35.41 -53.25
CA LEU A 219 -12.47 -36.60 -53.07
C LEU A 219 -10.97 -36.25 -52.90
N ILE A 220 -10.28 -36.97 -51.97
CA ILE A 220 -8.82 -37.28 -51.97
C ILE A 220 -7.87 -36.09 -51.65
N LYS A 221 -6.78 -36.16 -50.86
CA LYS A 221 -5.99 -37.17 -50.06
C LYS A 221 -5.55 -36.48 -48.73
N GLY A 222 -4.97 -37.08 -47.67
CA GLY A 222 -3.87 -38.07 -47.54
C GLY A 222 -2.49 -37.39 -47.69
N ASN A 223 -1.39 -37.62 -46.95
CA ASN A 223 -0.91 -38.49 -45.84
C ASN A 223 0.39 -37.79 -45.27
N ASP A 224 1.10 -38.07 -44.15
CA ASP A 224 1.03 -39.02 -43.01
C ASP A 224 2.07 -38.61 -41.89
N LYS A 225 1.83 -38.97 -40.60
CA LYS A 225 2.83 -39.39 -39.54
C LYS A 225 3.98 -38.43 -39.11
N LEU A 226 4.81 -38.61 -38.05
CA LEU A 226 4.83 -39.22 -36.67
C LEU A 226 6.11 -38.61 -35.97
N VAL A 227 6.18 -38.25 -34.67
CA VAL A 227 6.50 -39.06 -33.44
C VAL A 227 7.91 -39.73 -33.50
N GLU A 228 8.81 -39.70 -32.49
CA GLU A 228 8.66 -39.62 -31.02
C GLU A 228 9.82 -38.97 -30.19
N ILE A 229 9.57 -38.88 -28.87
CA ILE A 229 10.34 -38.48 -27.67
C ILE A 229 11.74 -39.12 -27.50
N LYS A 230 12.63 -38.43 -26.74
CA LYS A 230 13.59 -39.10 -25.82
C LYS A 230 13.72 -38.38 -24.46
N LYS A 231 13.79 -39.16 -23.37
CA LYS A 231 14.14 -38.72 -21.99
C LYS A 231 15.65 -38.85 -21.77
N ASN A 232 16.20 -38.21 -20.73
CA ASN A 232 17.05 -38.95 -19.77
C ASN A 232 17.21 -38.29 -18.38
N THR A 233 17.51 -39.14 -17.40
CA THR A 233 17.96 -38.87 -16.02
C THR A 233 19.52 -38.71 -16.00
N ASN A 234 20.26 -38.50 -14.90
CA ASN A 234 20.05 -38.82 -13.48
C ASN A 234 20.88 -37.91 -12.51
N LEU A 235 20.92 -38.27 -11.20
CA LEU A 235 21.54 -37.53 -10.08
C LEU A 235 22.96 -37.99 -9.68
N ASP A 236 23.51 -37.24 -8.69
CA ASP A 236 24.53 -37.58 -7.67
C ASP A 236 26.05 -37.39 -7.92
N LYS A 237 26.66 -36.55 -7.06
CA LYS A 237 27.50 -37.03 -5.92
C LYS A 237 27.82 -35.93 -4.90
N LEU A 238 28.11 -36.36 -3.66
CA LEU A 238 28.52 -35.52 -2.52
C LEU A 238 30.03 -35.71 -2.22
N GLY A 239 30.70 -34.71 -1.64
CA GLY A 239 32.10 -34.78 -1.21
C GLY A 239 32.47 -33.65 -0.25
N THR A 240 33.39 -33.89 0.69
CA THR A 240 33.45 -33.15 1.96
C THR A 240 34.85 -32.64 2.33
N LYS A 241 34.95 -31.37 2.76
CA LYS A 241 36.10 -30.69 3.43
C LYS A 241 37.43 -30.59 2.66
N VAL A 242 38.02 -29.38 2.67
CA VAL A 242 39.16 -29.00 3.53
C VAL A 242 39.12 -27.47 3.70
N VAL A 243 39.66 -26.93 4.80
CA VAL A 243 39.71 -25.49 5.09
C VAL A 243 40.85 -24.81 4.32
N GLY A 244 40.60 -23.63 3.74
CA GLY A 244 41.63 -22.78 3.15
C GLY A 244 41.28 -21.31 3.29
N ASN A 245 42.12 -20.54 3.98
CA ASN A 245 41.91 -19.11 4.22
C ASN A 245 42.04 -18.31 2.92
N LYS A 246 40.92 -18.03 2.24
CA LYS A 246 40.87 -16.98 1.22
C LYS A 246 40.80 -15.63 1.91
N VAL A 247 41.90 -14.88 1.82
CA VAL A 247 41.97 -13.45 2.16
C VAL A 247 40.77 -12.74 1.53
N GLN A 248 39.96 -12.06 2.33
CA GLN A 248 38.83 -11.28 1.81
C GLN A 248 39.39 -10.09 1.02
N LYS A 249 39.38 -10.24 -0.31
CA LYS A 249 39.53 -9.12 -1.24
C LYS A 249 38.42 -8.12 -0.92
N LEU A 250 38.77 -6.90 -0.50
CA LEU A 250 37.76 -5.91 -0.11
C LEU A 250 36.76 -5.74 -1.25
N GLU A 251 35.49 -6.00 -0.94
CA GLU A 251 34.40 -5.85 -1.89
C GLU A 251 34.22 -4.36 -2.17
N GLN A 252 34.18 -3.97 -3.43
CA GLN A 252 33.93 -2.58 -3.83
C GLN A 252 32.43 -2.31 -3.91
N PHE A 253 32.02 -1.10 -3.54
CA PHE A 253 30.62 -0.70 -3.57
C PHE A 253 30.06 -0.72 -5.00
N PRO A 254 29.01 -1.53 -5.28
CA PRO A 254 28.49 -1.72 -6.64
C PRO A 254 27.52 -0.59 -7.03
N ARG A 255 28.08 0.63 -7.20
CA ARG A 255 27.33 1.88 -7.42
C ARG A 255 26.29 1.77 -8.52
N GLU A 256 26.69 1.36 -9.72
CA GLU A 256 25.79 1.37 -10.87
C GLU A 256 24.69 0.30 -10.76
N GLN A 257 24.98 -0.87 -10.18
CA GLN A 257 23.96 -1.90 -9.92
C GLN A 257 22.93 -1.44 -8.87
N PHE A 258 23.38 -0.74 -7.82
CA PHE A 258 22.49 -0.16 -6.82
C PHE A 258 21.67 1.02 -7.38
N LYS A 259 22.29 1.88 -8.19
CA LYS A 259 21.61 2.96 -8.92
C LYS A 259 20.54 2.41 -9.87
N ILE A 260 20.85 1.38 -10.66
CA ILE A 260 19.87 0.66 -11.51
C ILE A 260 18.75 0.05 -10.65
N SER A 261 19.05 -0.44 -9.45
CA SER A 261 18.04 -0.97 -8.52
C SER A 261 17.10 0.14 -8.01
N ILE A 262 17.63 1.33 -7.72
CA ILE A 262 16.88 2.54 -7.37
C ILE A 262 16.02 3.03 -8.55
N GLU A 263 16.58 3.10 -9.76
CA GLU A 263 15.88 3.58 -10.96
C GLU A 263 14.73 2.67 -11.38
N ASN A 264 14.85 1.36 -11.15
CA ASN A 264 13.77 0.38 -11.38
C ASN A 264 12.83 0.19 -10.16
N ASN A 265 13.01 0.95 -9.08
CA ASN A 265 12.34 0.78 -7.77
C ASN A 265 12.29 -0.69 -7.28
N ASN A 266 13.39 -1.43 -7.47
CA ASN A 266 13.52 -2.82 -7.06
C ASN A 266 13.77 -2.91 -5.54
N MET A 267 12.70 -2.76 -4.77
CA MET A 267 12.74 -2.62 -3.32
C MET A 267 13.55 -3.73 -2.61
N GLU A 268 13.44 -4.98 -3.07
CA GLU A 268 14.19 -6.12 -2.50
C GLU A 268 15.70 -6.02 -2.75
N GLN A 269 16.13 -5.50 -3.91
CA GLN A 269 17.54 -5.19 -4.16
C GLN A 269 17.99 -3.96 -3.36
N ILE A 270 17.20 -2.88 -3.34
CA ILE A 270 17.52 -1.63 -2.63
C ILE A 270 17.81 -1.91 -1.14
N VAL A 271 16.92 -2.63 -0.44
CA VAL A 271 17.15 -2.99 0.98
C VAL A 271 18.31 -3.95 1.18
N SER A 272 18.63 -4.81 0.20
CA SER A 272 19.79 -5.70 0.30
C SER A 272 21.11 -4.92 0.25
N TYR A 273 21.19 -3.88 -0.61
CA TYR A 273 22.34 -2.99 -0.65
C TYR A 273 22.41 -2.11 0.60
N VAL A 274 21.31 -1.46 1.01
CA VAL A 274 21.32 -0.60 2.20
C VAL A 274 21.70 -1.39 3.46
N ASN A 275 21.14 -2.59 3.67
CA ASN A 275 21.51 -3.43 4.82
C ASN A 275 22.95 -3.96 4.78
N ARG A 276 23.52 -4.23 3.60
CA ARG A 276 24.88 -4.75 3.45
C ARG A 276 25.95 -3.67 3.64
N TRP A 277 25.68 -2.44 3.22
CA TRP A 277 26.67 -1.37 3.14
C TRP A 277 26.49 -0.23 4.18
N ASN A 278 25.47 -0.30 5.05
CA ASN A 278 25.18 0.73 6.07
C ASN A 278 26.32 1.02 7.08
N LYS A 279 27.32 0.14 7.19
CA LYS A 279 28.51 0.29 8.06
C LYS A 279 29.82 0.39 7.28
N ALA A 280 29.79 0.39 5.95
CA ALA A 280 30.99 0.53 5.14
C ALA A 280 31.44 1.99 5.12
N ASP A 281 32.75 2.24 5.15
CA ASP A 281 33.24 3.58 4.83
C ASP A 281 33.20 3.77 3.30
N LEU A 282 32.40 4.74 2.87
CA LEU A 282 32.01 4.96 1.48
C LEU A 282 32.38 6.38 1.05
N GLY A 283 32.69 6.56 -0.23
CA GLY A 283 32.87 7.89 -0.81
C GLY A 283 31.60 8.74 -0.70
N MET A 284 31.73 10.07 -0.69
CA MET A 284 30.59 10.99 -0.51
C MET A 284 29.41 10.70 -1.47
N ASN A 285 29.71 10.41 -2.74
CA ASN A 285 28.72 10.07 -3.76
C ASN A 285 27.97 8.76 -3.46
N ASP A 286 28.65 7.77 -2.87
CA ASP A 286 28.07 6.48 -2.48
C ASP A 286 27.26 6.61 -1.19
N LYS A 287 27.73 7.41 -0.23
CA LYS A 287 26.95 7.79 0.96
C LYS A 287 25.64 8.51 0.58
N LEU A 288 25.67 9.43 -0.38
CA LEU A 288 24.46 10.08 -0.91
C LEU A 288 23.51 9.09 -1.61
N LEU A 289 24.04 8.13 -2.39
CA LEU A 289 23.23 7.10 -3.04
C LEU A 289 22.59 6.14 -2.01
N MET A 290 23.31 5.81 -0.93
CA MET A 290 22.81 5.03 0.20
C MET A 290 21.68 5.76 0.94
N VAL A 291 21.84 7.05 1.23
CA VAL A 291 20.77 7.88 1.82
C VAL A 291 19.52 7.88 0.95
N LYS A 292 19.66 8.08 -0.37
CA LYS A 292 18.53 8.00 -1.33
C LYS A 292 17.84 6.62 -1.30
N GLY A 293 18.60 5.53 -1.20
CA GLY A 293 18.04 4.18 -1.04
C GLY A 293 17.27 4.02 0.27
N GLU A 294 17.80 4.54 1.37
CA GLU A 294 17.15 4.53 2.69
C GLU A 294 15.87 5.38 2.73
N GLU A 295 15.87 6.55 2.08
CA GLU A 295 14.67 7.39 1.91
C GLU A 295 13.56 6.66 1.14
N ILE A 296 13.90 5.93 0.07
CA ILE A 296 12.94 5.11 -0.68
C ILE A 296 12.38 3.99 0.19
N ILE A 297 13.21 3.32 1.00
CA ILE A 297 12.74 2.29 1.92
C ILE A 297 11.80 2.88 2.99
N LYS A 298 12.12 4.06 3.55
CA LYS A 298 11.26 4.75 4.52
C LYS A 298 9.93 5.19 3.91
N LYS A 299 9.93 5.73 2.69
CA LYS A 299 8.73 6.29 2.03
C LYS A 299 7.81 5.22 1.42
N GLU A 300 8.37 4.14 0.87
CA GLU A 300 7.61 3.13 0.11
C GLU A 300 7.91 1.69 0.57
N GLY A 301 9.15 1.41 0.98
CA GLY A 301 9.61 0.08 1.36
C GLY A 301 8.97 -0.51 2.62
N VAL A 302 8.74 0.28 3.68
CA VAL A 302 8.11 -0.20 4.94
C VAL A 302 6.76 -0.86 4.65
N LEU A 303 5.87 -0.18 3.93
CA LEU A 303 4.55 -0.70 3.54
C LEU A 303 4.66 -1.89 2.56
N TYR A 304 5.58 -1.84 1.60
CA TYR A 304 5.82 -2.95 0.66
C TYR A 304 6.25 -4.24 1.39
N PHE A 305 7.24 -4.13 2.28
CA PHE A 305 7.77 -5.26 3.05
C PHE A 305 6.78 -5.78 4.09
N TYR A 306 6.06 -4.89 4.79
CA TYR A 306 4.96 -5.28 5.68
C TYR A 306 3.90 -6.10 4.93
N ASN A 307 3.44 -5.64 3.77
CA ASN A 307 2.44 -6.37 2.97
C ASN A 307 2.95 -7.73 2.47
N LYS A 308 4.22 -7.83 2.07
CA LYS A 308 4.88 -9.11 1.76
C LYS A 308 4.90 -10.04 2.98
N GLY A 309 5.28 -9.53 4.16
CA GLY A 309 5.33 -10.28 5.41
C GLY A 309 3.95 -10.83 5.81
N VAL A 310 2.90 -10.01 5.76
CA VAL A 310 1.51 -10.41 6.03
C VAL A 310 1.04 -11.47 5.03
N GLY A 311 1.37 -11.33 3.74
CA GLY A 311 1.10 -12.34 2.71
C GLY A 311 1.70 -13.70 3.05
N TYR A 312 3.01 -13.76 3.29
CA TYR A 312 3.68 -15.01 3.67
C TYR A 312 3.19 -15.56 5.01
N THR A 313 2.76 -14.72 5.97
CA THR A 313 2.16 -15.18 7.23
C THR A 313 0.83 -15.91 6.99
N LYS A 314 -0.03 -15.34 6.14
CA LYS A 314 -1.31 -15.94 5.72
C LYS A 314 -1.09 -17.28 5.01
N ASP A 315 -0.07 -17.34 4.16
CA ASP A 315 0.27 -18.55 3.38
C ASP A 315 1.17 -19.53 4.18
N LYS A 316 1.36 -19.28 5.49
CA LYS A 316 2.13 -20.06 6.48
C LYS A 316 3.64 -20.19 6.22
N GLU A 317 4.19 -19.38 5.32
CA GLU A 317 5.63 -19.34 5.02
C GLU A 317 6.39 -18.47 6.04
N TYR A 318 6.35 -18.85 7.32
CA TYR A 318 6.78 -17.99 8.44
C TYR A 318 8.22 -17.47 8.33
N THR A 319 9.18 -18.27 7.83
CA THR A 319 10.57 -17.82 7.61
C THR A 319 10.68 -16.74 6.54
N LYS A 320 9.83 -16.78 5.50
CA LYS A 320 9.73 -15.68 4.52
C LYS A 320 9.09 -14.47 5.17
N ALA A 321 8.02 -14.65 5.95
CA ALA A 321 7.37 -13.55 6.68
C ALA A 321 8.36 -12.79 7.58
N GLN A 322 9.14 -13.53 8.39
CA GLN A 322 10.22 -13.00 9.23
C GLN A 322 11.22 -12.15 8.42
N LYS A 323 11.73 -12.67 7.28
CA LYS A 323 12.64 -11.93 6.38
C LYS A 323 12.07 -10.56 5.99
N TYR A 324 10.81 -10.50 5.57
CA TYR A 324 10.20 -9.25 5.11
C TYR A 324 9.88 -8.29 6.27
N PHE A 325 9.40 -8.78 7.42
CA PHE A 325 9.24 -7.91 8.59
C PHE A 325 10.58 -7.35 9.10
N LEU A 326 11.67 -8.13 9.03
CA LEU A 326 13.03 -7.66 9.33
C LEU A 326 13.56 -6.64 8.31
N TYR A 327 13.09 -6.65 7.06
CA TYR A 327 13.38 -5.61 6.07
C TYR A 327 12.59 -4.31 6.33
N ALA A 328 11.38 -4.39 6.89
CA ALA A 328 10.58 -3.23 7.27
C ALA A 328 11.06 -2.57 8.58
N LEU A 329 11.39 -3.39 9.58
CA LEU A 329 11.53 -2.97 10.98
C LEU A 329 12.52 -1.81 11.21
N PRO A 330 13.76 -1.80 10.67
CA PRO A 330 14.73 -0.73 10.93
C PRO A 330 14.26 0.66 10.47
N TYR A 331 13.41 0.69 9.44
CA TYR A 331 12.96 1.92 8.77
C TYR A 331 11.58 2.38 9.24
N SER A 332 10.82 1.50 9.89
CA SER A 332 9.48 1.76 10.43
C SER A 332 9.43 2.66 11.68
N LYS A 333 10.53 3.28 12.12
CA LYS A 333 10.55 4.07 13.37
C LYS A 333 9.64 5.30 13.25
N GLY A 334 8.55 5.32 14.01
CA GLY A 334 7.53 6.38 13.97
C GLY A 334 6.44 6.16 12.92
N ASP A 335 6.50 5.08 12.15
CA ASP A 335 5.42 4.63 11.27
C ASP A 335 4.30 3.98 12.12
N TYR A 336 3.03 4.17 11.73
CA TYR A 336 1.88 3.55 12.41
C TYR A 336 1.91 2.01 12.34
N LEU A 337 2.64 1.43 11.38
CA LEU A 337 2.86 0.00 11.23
C LEU A 337 3.90 -0.55 12.22
N GLN A 338 4.70 0.27 12.91
CA GLN A 338 5.84 -0.19 13.71
C GLN A 338 5.46 -1.23 14.77
N GLU A 339 4.38 -0.97 15.53
CA GLU A 339 3.86 -1.89 16.54
C GLU A 339 3.44 -3.22 15.90
N HIS A 340 2.72 -3.15 14.78
CA HIS A 340 2.18 -4.32 14.10
C HIS A 340 3.26 -5.15 13.39
N ILE A 341 4.31 -4.53 12.84
CA ILE A 341 5.48 -5.20 12.26
C ILE A 341 6.19 -6.02 13.36
N LEU A 342 6.41 -5.44 14.54
CA LEU A 342 7.00 -6.13 15.68
C LEU A 342 6.11 -7.28 16.18
N TYR A 343 4.80 -7.05 16.31
CA TYR A 343 3.85 -8.08 16.71
C TYR A 343 3.83 -9.25 15.73
N MET A 344 3.68 -8.97 14.43
CA MET A 344 3.62 -10.00 13.38
C MET A 344 4.95 -10.75 13.22
N LEU A 345 6.09 -10.09 13.47
CA LEU A 345 7.40 -10.75 13.52
C LEU A 345 7.48 -11.74 14.70
N ALA A 346 7.06 -11.32 15.90
CA ALA A 346 7.02 -12.20 17.08
C ALA A 346 6.07 -13.39 16.90
N VAL A 347 4.87 -13.16 16.35
CA VAL A 347 3.91 -14.21 15.95
C VAL A 347 4.53 -15.16 14.92
N SER A 348 5.23 -14.64 13.92
CA SER A 348 5.89 -15.46 12.88
C SER A 348 7.01 -16.32 13.46
N TYR A 349 7.77 -15.84 14.44
CA TYR A 349 8.76 -16.66 15.16
C TYR A 349 8.10 -17.73 16.04
N LYS A 350 7.04 -17.37 16.78
CA LYS A 350 6.25 -18.33 17.58
C LYS A 350 5.67 -19.44 16.70
N ALA A 351 5.15 -19.10 15.52
CA ALA A 351 4.57 -20.03 14.57
C ALA A 351 5.61 -20.94 13.87
N SER A 352 6.89 -20.55 13.84
CA SER A 352 8.01 -21.41 13.42
C SER A 352 8.75 -22.05 14.60
N SER A 353 8.15 -22.08 15.79
CA SER A 353 8.73 -22.62 17.04
C SER A 353 10.05 -21.97 17.51
N ASP A 354 10.43 -20.81 16.98
CA ASP A 354 11.53 -19.99 17.50
C ASP A 354 11.01 -19.15 18.68
N PHE A 355 10.83 -19.82 19.81
CA PHE A 355 10.32 -19.17 21.01
C PHE A 355 11.29 -18.13 21.60
N GLN A 356 12.59 -18.26 21.33
CA GLN A 356 13.61 -17.31 21.80
C GLN A 356 13.46 -15.95 21.12
N ASN A 357 13.38 -15.91 19.78
CA ASN A 357 13.10 -14.65 19.08
C ASN A 357 11.65 -14.19 19.28
N ALA A 358 10.67 -15.10 19.42
CA ALA A 358 9.30 -14.71 19.74
C ALA A 358 9.22 -13.91 21.06
N VAL A 359 9.77 -14.43 22.16
CA VAL A 359 9.82 -13.73 23.46
C VAL A 359 10.53 -12.40 23.32
N LYS A 360 11.73 -12.38 22.73
CA LYS A 360 12.53 -11.16 22.51
C LYS A 360 11.76 -10.06 21.77
N TYR A 361 11.01 -10.39 20.71
CA TYR A 361 10.24 -9.39 19.97
C TYR A 361 8.92 -9.02 20.68
N TYR A 362 8.28 -9.93 21.40
CA TYR A 362 7.13 -9.62 22.27
C TYR A 362 7.52 -8.67 23.41
N GLU A 363 8.63 -8.92 24.11
CA GLU A 363 9.16 -8.00 25.14
C GLU A 363 9.54 -6.64 24.54
N PHE A 364 10.02 -6.61 23.29
CA PHE A 364 10.30 -5.35 22.59
C PHE A 364 9.01 -4.58 22.24
N VAL A 365 7.89 -5.26 21.92
CA VAL A 365 6.58 -4.60 21.81
C VAL A 365 6.20 -3.96 23.15
N LEU A 366 6.25 -4.71 24.26
CA LEU A 366 5.90 -4.18 25.58
C LEU A 366 6.78 -3.00 26.01
N LYS A 367 8.06 -2.99 25.62
CA LYS A 367 9.01 -1.90 25.93
C LYS A 367 8.75 -0.62 25.13
N GLN A 368 8.35 -0.75 23.85
CA GLN A 368 8.11 0.41 22.97
C GLN A 368 6.65 0.90 23.04
N PHE A 369 5.70 -0.01 23.30
CA PHE A 369 4.26 0.20 23.27
C PHE A 369 3.61 -0.44 24.52
N PRO A 370 3.89 0.09 25.73
CA PRO A 370 3.36 -0.47 26.99
C PRO A 370 1.84 -0.36 27.14
N SER A 371 1.18 0.46 26.32
CA SER A 371 -0.29 0.55 26.20
C SER A 371 -0.71 0.54 24.73
N GLY A 372 -0.05 -0.32 23.95
CA GLY A 372 -0.26 -0.49 22.52
C GLY A 372 -1.52 -1.29 22.17
N SER A 373 -1.78 -1.37 20.87
CA SER A 373 -2.86 -2.13 20.24
C SER A 373 -2.81 -3.63 20.58
N TYR A 374 -1.61 -4.20 20.78
CA TYR A 374 -1.40 -5.63 20.99
C TYR A 374 -1.01 -6.02 22.43
N THR A 375 -0.86 -5.08 23.37
CA THR A 375 -0.30 -5.34 24.72
C THR A 375 -0.99 -6.49 25.46
N GLU A 376 -2.32 -6.55 25.47
CA GLU A 376 -3.10 -7.66 26.07
C GLU A 376 -2.70 -9.03 25.50
N GLU A 377 -2.69 -9.15 24.17
CA GLU A 377 -2.39 -10.38 23.46
C GLU A 377 -0.90 -10.75 23.55
N VAL A 378 -0.01 -9.75 23.59
CA VAL A 378 1.44 -9.93 23.78
C VAL A 378 1.74 -10.48 25.17
N LEU A 379 1.15 -9.90 26.23
CA LEU A 379 1.28 -10.41 27.59
C LEU A 379 0.77 -11.85 27.70
N TYR A 380 -0.41 -12.15 27.16
CA TYR A 380 -0.96 -13.51 27.17
C TYR A 380 -0.10 -14.50 26.36
N ASN A 381 0.45 -14.10 25.21
CA ASN A 381 1.39 -14.92 24.45
C ASN A 381 2.68 -15.21 25.24
N LEU A 382 3.20 -14.24 25.99
CA LEU A 382 4.35 -14.43 26.87
C LEU A 382 4.03 -15.36 28.05
N VAL A 383 2.85 -15.26 28.66
CA VAL A 383 2.36 -16.24 29.66
C VAL A 383 2.35 -17.64 29.06
N LEU A 384 1.75 -17.83 27.87
CA LEU A 384 1.65 -19.13 27.20
C LEU A 384 2.99 -19.75 26.81
N ILE A 385 4.01 -18.95 26.50
CA ILE A 385 5.36 -19.45 26.18
C ILE A 385 6.13 -19.81 27.46
N ASN A 386 6.00 -19.02 28.52
CA ASN A 386 6.81 -19.19 29.73
C ASN A 386 6.20 -20.15 30.76
N LYS A 387 4.89 -20.42 30.75
CA LYS A 387 4.19 -21.20 31.81
C LYS A 387 4.80 -22.56 32.15
N ASP A 388 5.42 -23.25 31.19
CA ASP A 388 6.04 -24.57 31.34
C ASP A 388 7.59 -24.51 31.32
N VAL A 389 8.18 -23.30 31.31
CA VAL A 389 9.63 -23.05 31.05
C VAL A 389 10.25 -22.13 32.10
N ASP A 390 9.57 -21.04 32.45
CA ASP A 390 9.95 -20.03 33.44
C ASP A 390 8.66 -19.56 34.13
N SER A 391 8.28 -20.27 35.20
CA SER A 391 7.05 -20.00 35.96
C SER A 391 7.03 -18.61 36.60
N ASN A 392 8.20 -18.07 36.95
CA ASN A 392 8.33 -16.74 37.53
C ASN A 392 8.00 -15.65 36.49
N LYS A 393 8.53 -15.76 35.26
CA LYS A 393 8.14 -14.88 34.15
C LYS A 393 6.68 -15.07 33.77
N ALA A 394 6.19 -16.30 33.70
CA ALA A 394 4.79 -16.59 33.39
C ALA A 394 3.85 -15.88 34.38
N LYS A 395 4.18 -15.92 35.68
CA LYS A 395 3.47 -15.17 36.72
C LYS A 395 3.60 -13.65 36.52
N LEU A 396 4.81 -13.12 36.32
CA LEU A 396 5.04 -11.68 36.12
C LEU A 396 4.27 -11.09 34.93
N TYR A 397 4.15 -11.81 33.80
CA TYR A 397 3.35 -11.35 32.67
C TYR A 397 1.83 -11.52 32.92
N ALA A 398 1.42 -12.53 33.69
CA ALA A 398 0.02 -12.74 34.08
C ALA A 398 -0.46 -11.67 35.08
N GLU A 399 0.39 -11.25 36.03
CA GLU A 399 0.13 -10.16 36.97
C GLU A 399 -0.10 -8.85 36.20
N LYS A 400 0.83 -8.48 35.31
CA LYS A 400 0.72 -7.28 34.46
C LYS A 400 -0.52 -7.29 33.57
N LEU A 401 -0.91 -8.44 33.04
CA LEU A 401 -2.12 -8.60 32.24
C LEU A 401 -3.38 -8.29 33.04
N VAL A 402 -3.48 -8.79 34.28
CA VAL A 402 -4.65 -8.60 35.14
C VAL A 402 -4.67 -7.22 35.79
N GLU A 403 -3.50 -6.63 36.08
CA GLU A 403 -3.35 -5.27 36.59
C GLU A 403 -3.74 -4.22 35.54
N GLN A 404 -3.18 -4.31 34.34
CA GLN A 404 -3.40 -3.31 33.28
C GLN A 404 -4.74 -3.51 32.55
N PHE A 405 -5.26 -4.74 32.52
CA PHE A 405 -6.49 -5.08 31.80
C PHE A 405 -7.40 -6.01 32.64
N PRO A 406 -8.04 -5.49 33.72
CA PRO A 406 -8.81 -6.30 34.66
C PRO A 406 -9.96 -7.12 34.05
N ASP A 407 -10.53 -6.61 32.96
CA ASP A 407 -11.65 -7.19 32.19
C ASP A 407 -11.19 -8.00 30.95
N SER A 408 -9.88 -8.23 30.77
CA SER A 408 -9.37 -8.89 29.57
C SER A 408 -9.88 -10.33 29.45
N LEU A 409 -10.33 -10.69 28.25
CA LEU A 409 -10.74 -12.06 27.89
C LEU A 409 -9.61 -13.11 28.09
N TYR A 410 -8.37 -12.65 28.21
CA TYR A 410 -7.21 -13.49 28.50
C TYR A 410 -7.06 -13.84 30.00
N LYS A 411 -7.86 -13.26 30.91
CA LYS A 411 -7.98 -13.61 32.34
C LYS A 411 -8.73 -14.94 32.56
N ASN A 412 -8.38 -15.94 31.74
CA ASN A 412 -8.98 -17.26 31.69
C ASN A 412 -8.35 -18.23 32.70
N SER A 413 -8.75 -19.51 32.66
CA SER A 413 -8.30 -20.56 33.58
C SER A 413 -6.77 -20.76 33.63
N ILE A 414 -6.03 -20.45 32.56
CA ILE A 414 -4.56 -20.56 32.55
C ILE A 414 -3.94 -19.44 33.39
N VAL A 415 -4.32 -18.20 33.13
CA VAL A 415 -3.86 -17.01 33.89
C VAL A 415 -4.29 -17.13 35.35
N LYS A 416 -5.55 -17.51 35.61
CA LYS A 416 -6.08 -17.78 36.95
C LYS A 416 -5.27 -18.83 37.72
N LYS A 417 -4.96 -19.98 37.10
CA LYS A 417 -4.15 -21.04 37.72
C LYS A 417 -2.72 -20.58 38.04
N ILE A 418 -2.12 -19.73 37.20
CA ILE A 418 -0.77 -19.18 37.41
C ILE A 418 -0.73 -18.16 38.56
N LEU A 419 -1.83 -17.42 38.76
CA LEU A 419 -1.95 -16.41 39.82
C LEU A 419 -2.50 -16.97 41.15
N GLY A 420 -3.30 -18.03 41.12
CA GLY A 420 -4.01 -18.59 42.27
C GLY A 420 -5.37 -17.93 42.58
N ILE A 421 -6.13 -17.51 41.55
CA ILE A 421 -7.38 -16.73 41.64
C ILE A 421 -8.51 -17.22 40.68
#